data_AF-A0A944KWU8-F1
#
_entry.id   AF-A0A944KWU8-F1
#
_cell.length_a   1.000
_cell.length_b   1.000
_cell.length_c   1.000
_cell.angle_alpha   90.00
_cell.angle_beta   90.00
_cell.angle_gamma   90.00
#
_symmetry.space_group_name_H-M   'P 1'
#
loop_
_entity.id
_entity.type
_entity.pdbx_description
1 polymer ?
#
loop_
_entity_poly.entity_id
_entity_poly.type
_entity_poly.pdbx_seq_one_letter_code
_entity_poly.pdbx_strand_id
1 'polypeptide(L)'
;MSHPTPYPVRLADEITRQLRQLAEHLTQLPPHHATQVIARVLDPDDGLLGGVTHLVATGSAFAKDQAERGTLPPEVWLALGRASNELDAIGGDLDEHRATLGRVAAQPATTSAKPPAPAPLVVRRHR
;
A
#
# COMPACT_ATOMS: atom_id res chain seq x y z
N MET A 1 33.58 10.28 -15.97
CA MET A 1 33.36 9.24 -14.94
C MET A 1 31.93 9.40 -14.45
N SER A 2 31.10 8.36 -14.55
CA SER A 2 29.71 8.43 -14.11
C SER A 2 29.67 8.54 -12.59
N HIS A 3 29.02 9.57 -12.05
CA HIS A 3 28.85 9.69 -10.60
C HIS A 3 27.98 8.52 -10.11
N PRO A 4 28.36 7.85 -9.01
CA PRO A 4 27.57 6.75 -8.47
C PRO A 4 26.21 7.30 -8.04
N THR A 5 25.14 6.62 -8.46
CA THR A 5 23.77 6.96 -8.06
C THR A 5 23.69 7.03 -6.54
N PRO A 6 23.19 8.14 -5.95
CA PRO A 6 23.07 8.28 -4.51
C PRO A 6 22.33 7.09 -3.90
N TYR A 7 22.76 6.64 -2.72
CA TYR A 7 22.14 5.50 -2.04
C TYR A 7 20.61 5.63 -1.90
N PRO A 8 20.03 6.80 -1.53
CA PRO A 8 18.58 6.95 -1.43
C PRO A 8 17.83 6.71 -2.76
N VAL A 9 18.44 7.07 -3.89
CA VAL A 9 17.84 6.83 -5.21
C VAL A 9 17.82 5.33 -5.51
N ARG A 10 18.94 4.63 -5.26
CA ARG A 10 18.99 3.16 -5.41
C ARG A 10 18.01 2.44 -4.49
N LEU A 11 17.79 2.96 -3.28
CA LEU A 11 16.80 2.42 -2.35
C LEU A 11 15.37 2.60 -2.89
N ALA A 12 15.03 3.76 -3.45
CA ALA A 12 13.72 4.01 -4.05
C ALA A 12 13.46 3.09 -5.26
N ASP A 13 14.48 2.87 -6.10
CA ASP A 13 14.40 1.94 -7.23
C ASP A 13 14.16 0.49 -6.75
N GLU A 14 14.88 0.08 -5.71
CA GLU A 14 14.76 -1.25 -5.11
C GLU A 14 13.38 -1.48 -4.49
N ILE A 15 12.84 -0.51 -3.74
CA ILE A 15 11.48 -0.56 -3.20
C ILE A 15 10.49 -0.72 -4.35
N THR A 16 10.60 0.12 -5.38
CA THR A 16 9.71 0.08 -6.56
C THR A 16 9.75 -1.30 -7.24
N ARG A 17 10.95 -1.89 -7.37
CA ARG A 17 11.14 -3.23 -7.94
C ARG A 17 10.49 -4.31 -7.08
N GLN A 18 10.70 -4.28 -5.76
CA GLN A 18 10.13 -5.24 -4.82
C GLN A 18 8.60 -5.17 -4.79
N LEU A 19 8.02 -3.97 -4.86
CA LEU A 19 6.57 -3.79 -4.94
C LEU A 19 5.96 -4.42 -6.19
N ARG A 20 6.61 -4.26 -7.34
CA ARG A 20 6.18 -4.90 -8.58
C ARG A 20 6.22 -6.42 -8.46
N GLN A 21 7.32 -6.97 -7.94
CA GLN A 21 7.46 -8.41 -7.73
C GLN A 21 6.42 -8.96 -6.75
N LEU A 22 6.11 -8.22 -5.68
CA LEU A 22 5.07 -8.62 -4.75
C LEU A 22 3.69 -8.68 -5.43
N ALA A 23 3.36 -7.68 -6.25
CA ALA A 23 2.12 -7.67 -7.02
C ALA A 23 2.03 -8.85 -8.00
N GLU A 24 3.13 -9.19 -8.68
CA GLU A 24 3.21 -10.37 -9.56
C GLU A 24 2.98 -11.66 -8.78
N HIS A 25 3.65 -11.85 -7.64
CA HIS A 25 3.50 -13.03 -6.79
C HIS A 25 2.08 -13.17 -6.23
N LEU A 26 1.43 -12.07 -5.84
CA LEU A 26 0.05 -12.08 -5.33
C LEU A 26 -0.92 -12.75 -6.31
N THR A 27 -0.72 -12.60 -7.62
CA THR A 27 -1.58 -13.23 -8.65
C THR A 27 -1.41 -14.74 -8.76
N GLN A 28 -0.29 -15.27 -8.25
CA GLN A 28 0.08 -16.69 -8.35
C GLN A 28 -0.15 -17.45 -7.04
N LEU A 29 -0.35 -16.74 -5.93
CA LEU A 29 -0.52 -17.34 -4.62
C LEU A 29 -1.90 -18.02 -4.48
N PRO A 30 -1.98 -19.13 -3.72
CA PRO A 30 -3.25 -19.65 -3.25
C PRO A 30 -4.04 -18.54 -2.50
N PRO A 31 -5.38 -18.49 -2.61
CA PRO A 31 -6.18 -17.38 -2.06
C PRO A 31 -5.89 -17.05 -0.60
N HIS A 32 -5.69 -18.07 0.24
CA HIS A 32 -5.39 -17.90 1.66
C HIS A 32 -4.04 -17.20 1.91
N HIS A 33 -2.99 -17.61 1.19
CA HIS A 33 -1.68 -16.96 1.26
C HIS A 33 -1.72 -15.54 0.69
N ALA A 34 -2.47 -15.31 -0.39
CA ALA A 34 -2.66 -13.96 -0.92
C ALA A 34 -3.34 -13.05 0.11
N THR A 35 -4.35 -13.53 0.84
CA THR A 35 -4.99 -12.76 1.90
C THR A 35 -4.06 -12.46 3.07
N GLN A 36 -3.20 -13.41 3.47
CA GLN A 36 -2.17 -13.17 4.49
C GLN A 36 -1.19 -12.06 4.07
N VAL A 37 -0.71 -12.11 2.83
CA VAL A 37 0.18 -11.07 2.30
C VAL A 37 -0.52 -9.72 2.25
N ILE A 38 -1.76 -9.66 1.76
CA ILE A 38 -2.56 -8.43 1.72
C ILE A 38 -2.76 -7.88 3.14
N ALA A 39 -3.12 -8.72 4.11
CA ALA A 39 -3.29 -8.30 5.50
C ALA A 39 -2.01 -7.71 6.09
N ARG A 40 -0.83 -8.25 5.74
CA ARG A 40 0.46 -7.72 6.20
C ARG A 40 0.84 -6.41 5.51
N VAL A 41 0.55 -6.27 4.21
CA VAL A 41 0.82 -5.07 3.42
C VAL A 41 -0.05 -3.90 3.86
N LEU A 42 -1.31 -4.18 4.19
CA LEU A 42 -2.31 -3.21 4.63
C LEU A 42 -2.37 -3.05 6.15
N ASP A 43 -1.40 -3.58 6.88
CA ASP A 43 -1.32 -3.35 8.32
C ASP A 43 -1.18 -1.84 8.58
N PRO A 44 -2.06 -1.22 9.37
CA PRO A 44 -2.08 0.22 9.54
C PRO A 44 -0.94 0.75 10.42
N ASP A 45 -0.32 -0.10 11.25
CA ASP A 45 0.76 0.31 12.15
C ASP A 45 2.14 0.09 11.49
N ASP A 46 2.35 -1.09 10.88
CA ASP A 46 3.66 -1.52 10.37
C ASP A 46 3.65 -1.89 8.87
N GLY A 47 2.53 -1.67 8.19
CA GLY A 47 2.34 -2.07 6.80
C GLY A 47 2.95 -1.08 5.81
N LEU A 48 3.00 -1.54 4.56
CA LEU A 48 3.51 -0.76 3.44
C LEU A 48 2.71 0.53 3.23
N LEU A 49 1.37 0.47 3.37
CA LEU A 49 0.53 1.64 3.15
C LEU A 49 0.91 2.77 4.12
N GLY A 50 1.04 2.48 5.42
CA GLY A 50 1.50 3.45 6.41
C GLY A 50 2.89 4.01 6.09
N GLY A 51 3.83 3.15 5.68
CA GLY A 51 5.15 3.57 5.23
C GLY A 51 5.14 4.52 4.02
N VAL A 52 4.28 4.25 3.02
CA VAL A 52 4.09 5.11 1.85
C VAL A 52 3.42 6.43 2.24
N THR A 53 2.39 6.39 3.08
CA THR A 53 1.73 7.60 3.62
C THR A 53 2.74 8.50 4.32
N HIS A 54 3.60 7.92 5.18
CA HIS A 54 4.67 8.65 5.85
C HIS A 54 5.67 9.26 4.86
N LEU A 55 6.14 8.48 3.87
CA LEU A 55 7.07 8.96 2.85
C LEU A 55 6.49 10.15 2.05
N VAL A 56 5.22 10.07 1.65
CA VAL A 56 4.55 11.16 0.91
C VAL A 56 4.36 12.38 1.80
N ALA A 57 4.01 12.20 3.08
CA ALA A 57 3.90 13.31 4.04
C ALA A 57 5.26 14.00 4.27
N THR A 58 6.35 13.24 4.43
CA THR A 58 7.71 13.79 4.50
C THR A 58 8.10 14.52 3.21
N GLY A 59 7.77 13.96 2.06
CA GLY A 59 7.98 14.60 0.76
C GLY A 59 7.21 15.91 0.62
N SER A 60 5.98 15.97 1.13
CA SER A 60 5.16 17.18 1.17
C SER A 60 5.79 18.27 2.04
N ALA A 61 6.26 17.91 3.23
CA ALA A 61 6.97 18.84 4.11
C ALA A 61 8.25 19.39 3.46
N PHE A 62 9.04 18.53 2.81
CA PHE A 62 10.20 18.96 2.03
C PHE A 62 9.80 19.89 0.87
N ALA A 63 8.77 19.54 0.11
CA ALA A 63 8.30 20.35 -1.02
C ALA A 63 7.81 21.72 -0.59
N LYS A 64 7.19 21.83 0.60
CA LYS A 64 6.82 23.11 1.21
C LYS A 64 8.04 24.00 1.41
N ASP A 65 9.06 23.50 2.10
CA ASP A 65 10.28 24.26 2.38
C ASP A 65 10.96 24.73 1.10
N GLN A 66 10.96 23.88 0.06
CA GLN A 66 11.53 24.21 -1.24
C GLN A 66 10.67 25.21 -2.04
N ALA A 67 9.35 25.17 -1.90
CA ALA A 67 8.44 26.13 -2.52
C ALA A 67 8.54 27.52 -1.89
N GLU A 68 8.65 27.59 -0.56
CA GLU A 68 8.90 28.84 0.17
C GLU A 68 10.23 29.49 -0.24
N ARG A 69 11.22 28.68 -0.64
CA ARG A 69 12.52 29.11 -1.18
C ARG A 69 12.50 29.39 -2.69
N GLY A 70 11.36 29.21 -3.36
CA GLY A 70 11.22 29.40 -4.81
C GLY A 70 11.95 28.36 -5.68
N THR A 71 12.37 27.23 -5.09
CA THR A 71 13.11 26.16 -5.80
C THR A 71 12.19 25.10 -6.39
N LEU A 72 10.99 24.93 -5.82
CA LEU A 72 9.93 24.09 -6.38
C LEU A 72 8.65 24.90 -6.61
N PRO A 73 7.82 24.53 -7.60
CA PRO A 73 6.49 25.12 -7.74
C PRO A 73 5.61 24.77 -6.52
N PRO A 74 4.83 25.72 -5.97
CA PRO A 74 3.90 25.45 -4.86
C PRO A 74 2.91 24.32 -5.14
N GLU A 75 2.56 24.09 -6.40
CA GLU A 75 1.66 23.02 -6.85
C GLU A 75 2.19 21.63 -6.46
N VAL A 76 3.51 21.44 -6.43
CA VAL A 76 4.12 20.16 -6.02
C VAL A 76 3.85 19.88 -4.54
N TRP A 77 4.01 20.89 -3.67
CA TRP A 77 3.66 20.78 -2.26
C TRP A 77 2.18 20.47 -2.08
N LEU A 78 1.30 21.22 -2.75
CA LEU A 78 -0.15 21.02 -2.66
C LEU A 78 -0.57 19.61 -3.12
N ALA A 79 0.02 19.11 -4.21
CA ALA A 79 -0.25 17.77 -4.72
C ALA A 79 0.19 16.68 -3.73
N LEU A 80 1.40 16.80 -3.17
CA LEU A 80 1.91 15.83 -2.20
C LEU A 80 1.11 15.86 -0.88
N GLY A 81 0.73 17.06 -0.41
CA GLY A 81 -0.12 17.20 0.78
C GLY A 81 -1.52 16.61 0.59
N ARG A 82 -2.12 16.79 -0.60
CA ARG A 82 -3.38 16.13 -0.93
C ARG A 82 -3.22 14.62 -0.96
N ALA A 83 -2.19 14.12 -1.64
CA ALA A 83 -1.92 12.70 -1.73
C ALA A 83 -1.72 12.06 -0.35
N SER A 84 -1.00 12.71 0.58
CA SER A 84 -0.83 12.16 1.94
C SER A 84 -2.16 12.07 2.68
N ASN A 85 -3.03 13.09 2.56
CA ASN A 85 -4.34 13.07 3.21
C ASN A 85 -5.27 12.00 2.63
N GLU A 86 -5.24 11.79 1.31
CA GLU A 86 -6.02 10.73 0.66
C GLU A 86 -5.51 9.33 1.08
N LEU A 87 -4.20 9.14 1.16
CA LEU A 87 -3.62 7.87 1.62
C LEU A 87 -3.93 7.60 3.10
N ASP A 88 -3.91 8.62 3.95
CA ASP A 88 -4.28 8.52 5.37
C ASP A 88 -5.75 8.11 5.53
N ALA A 89 -6.66 8.73 4.76
CA ALA A 89 -8.07 8.37 4.74
C ALA A 89 -8.29 6.91 4.29
N ILE A 90 -7.60 6.47 3.23
CA ILE A 90 -7.64 5.06 2.79
C ILE A 90 -7.13 4.13 3.89
N GLY A 91 -6.07 4.52 4.62
CA GLY A 91 -5.58 3.78 5.77
C GLY A 91 -6.64 3.61 6.86
N GLY A 92 -7.38 4.68 7.17
CA GLY A 92 -8.51 4.66 8.09
C GLY A 92 -9.61 3.67 7.67
N ASP A 93 -10.04 3.72 6.41
CA ASP A 93 -11.06 2.81 5.87
C ASP A 93 -10.62 1.33 5.98
N LEU A 94 -9.32 1.06 5.81
CA LEU A 94 -8.78 -0.30 5.92
C LEU A 94 -8.62 -0.76 7.37
N ASP A 95 -8.34 0.14 8.31
CA ASP A 95 -8.27 -0.16 9.74
C ASP A 95 -9.64 -0.65 10.28
N GLU A 96 -10.76 -0.14 9.75
CA GLU A 96 -12.10 -0.67 10.05
C GLU A 96 -12.23 -2.16 9.75
N HIS A 97 -11.44 -2.67 8.80
CA HIS A 97 -11.39 -4.07 8.42
C HIS A 97 -10.23 -4.86 9.03
N ARG A 98 -9.38 -4.22 9.85
CA ARG A 98 -8.20 -4.82 10.47
C ARG A 98 -8.51 -6.10 11.25
N ALA A 99 -9.57 -6.10 12.06
CA ALA A 99 -9.97 -7.29 12.82
C ALA A 99 -10.42 -8.46 11.93
N THR A 100 -10.93 -8.17 10.73
CA THR A 100 -11.33 -9.19 9.75
C THR A 100 -10.11 -9.72 9.01
N LEU A 101 -9.22 -8.84 8.54
CA LEU A 101 -7.97 -9.22 7.88
C LEU A 101 -7.06 -10.02 8.81
N GLY A 102 -6.93 -9.61 10.07
CA GLY A 102 -6.13 -10.32 11.09
C GLY A 102 -6.66 -11.72 11.39
N ARG A 103 -8.00 -11.89 11.47
CA ARG A 103 -8.61 -13.22 11.63
C ARG A 103 -8.35 -14.13 10.43
N VAL A 104 -8.46 -13.61 9.21
CA VAL A 104 -8.17 -14.41 8.00
C VAL A 104 -6.69 -14.77 7.92
N ALA A 105 -5.80 -13.86 8.30
CA ALA A 105 -4.36 -14.12 8.29
C ALA A 105 -3.95 -15.18 9.33
N ALA A 106 -4.57 -15.17 10.51
CA ALA A 106 -4.29 -16.10 11.61
C ALA A 106 -4.94 -17.49 11.43
N GLN A 107 -5.90 -17.64 10.53
CA GLN A 107 -6.57 -18.92 10.32
C GLN A 107 -5.60 -19.90 9.64
N PRO A 108 -5.36 -21.10 10.19
CA PRO A 108 -4.55 -22.11 9.51
C PRO A 108 -5.21 -22.50 8.18
N ALA A 109 -4.40 -22.83 7.18
CA ALA A 109 -4.87 -23.44 5.93
C ALA A 109 -5.50 -24.81 6.24
N THR A 110 -6.75 -24.80 6.69
CA THR A 110 -7.50 -26.01 6.97
C THR A 110 -7.86 -26.66 5.63
N THR A 111 -7.49 -27.92 5.50
CA THR A 111 -7.79 -28.77 4.35
C THR A 111 -9.31 -28.81 4.11
N SER A 112 -9.71 -28.40 2.90
CA SER A 112 -10.98 -28.71 2.24
C SER A 112 -12.22 -28.82 3.16
N ALA A 113 -12.63 -27.71 3.78
CA ALA A 113 -14.03 -27.56 4.17
C ALA A 113 -14.85 -27.11 2.94
N LYS A 114 -16.05 -27.66 2.77
CA LYS A 114 -17.00 -27.33 1.70
C LYS A 114 -17.10 -25.80 1.52
N PRO A 115 -17.00 -25.26 0.29
CA PRO A 115 -17.06 -23.81 0.08
C PRO A 115 -18.32 -23.22 0.70
N PRO A 116 -18.22 -22.15 1.52
CA PRO A 116 -19.41 -21.44 1.98
C PRO A 116 -20.16 -20.87 0.77
N ALA A 117 -21.50 -20.87 0.86
CA ALA A 117 -22.34 -20.34 -0.21
C ALA A 117 -21.94 -18.89 -0.52
N PRO A 118 -21.82 -18.51 -1.80
CA PRO A 118 -21.37 -17.17 -2.18
C PRO A 118 -22.29 -16.11 -1.58
N ALA A 119 -21.69 -15.06 -1.03
CA ALA A 119 -22.44 -13.92 -0.52
C ALA A 119 -23.32 -13.32 -1.64
N PRO A 120 -24.57 -12.91 -1.35
CA PRO A 120 -25.54 -12.45 -2.34
C PRO A 120 -25.12 -11.20 -3.13
N LEU A 121 -23.96 -10.61 -2.81
CA LEU A 121 -23.41 -9.42 -3.47
C LEU A 121 -22.62 -9.72 -4.75
N VAL A 122 -22.32 -10.99 -5.07
CA VAL A 122 -21.61 -11.39 -6.31
C VAL A 122 -22.56 -12.12 -7.27
N VAL A 123 -23.74 -11.57 -7.50
CA VAL A 123 -24.48 -11.86 -8.74
C VAL A 123 -24.28 -10.66 -9.66
N ARG A 124 -23.16 -10.67 -10.40
CA ARG A 124 -22.99 -9.75 -11.53
C ARG A 124 -24.07 -10.07 -12.55
N ARG A 125 -24.95 -9.10 -12.76
CA ARG A 125 -25.93 -9.05 -13.85
C ARG A 125 -25.16 -9.09 -15.16
N HIS A 126 -25.04 -10.26 -15.79
CA HIS A 126 -24.64 -10.33 -17.20
C HIS A 126 -25.77 -9.69 -18.02
N ARG A 127 -25.44 -8.60 -18.72
CA ARG A 127 -26.19 -8.10 -19.87
C ARG A 127 -25.38 -8.38 -21.12
#